data_AF-A0A4Q5LQB6-F1
#
_entry.id   AF-A0A4Q5LQB6-F1
#
_cell.length_a   1.000
_cell.length_b   1.000
_cell.length_c   1.000
_cell.angle_alpha   90.00
_cell.angle_beta   90.00
_cell.angle_gamma   90.00
#
_symmetry.space_group_name_H-M   'P 1'
#
loop_
_entity.id
_entity.type
_entity.pdbx_description
1 polymer ?
#
loop_
_entity_poly.entity_id
_entity_poly.type
_entity_poly.pdbx_seq_one_letter_code
_entity_poly.pdbx_strand_id
1 'polypeptide(L)'
;MPPAARLTDFHECPMETPAVPAPIPHVGGPVVGPGEPTVLIGCLPAARVGDMLICVGPPDSIVKGSATVLIGGMPAARIGDTTAHGGSILLGDFTVEIGG
;
A
#
# COMPACT_ATOMS: atom_id res chain seq x y z
N MET A 1 7.73 -14.75 3.73
CA MET A 1 6.45 -14.14 4.13
C MET A 1 6.80 -12.73 4.56
N PRO A 2 6.26 -11.70 3.92
CA PRO A 2 6.50 -10.31 4.31
C PRO A 2 5.45 -9.80 5.32
N PRO A 3 5.81 -8.77 6.13
CA PRO A 3 4.91 -8.14 7.08
C PRO A 3 3.64 -7.62 6.42
N ALA A 4 2.51 -7.76 7.11
CA ALA A 4 1.20 -7.30 6.66
C ALA A 4 1.13 -5.77 6.66
N ALA A 5 0.60 -5.19 5.58
CA ALA A 5 0.37 -3.75 5.48
C ALA A 5 -0.99 -3.36 6.06
N ARG A 6 -1.09 -2.11 6.51
CA ARG A 6 -2.25 -1.54 7.19
C ARG A 6 -2.46 -0.11 6.75
N LEU A 7 -3.58 0.48 7.18
CA LEU A 7 -3.71 1.93 7.07
C LEU A 7 -2.52 2.61 7.75
N THR A 8 -2.12 3.75 7.18
CA THR A 8 -0.97 4.59 7.60
C THR A 8 0.42 4.04 7.26
N ASP A 9 0.57 2.78 6.86
CA ASP A 9 1.84 2.28 6.36
C ASP A 9 2.19 2.96 5.02
N PHE A 10 3.47 3.27 4.81
CA PHE A 10 3.91 4.08 3.66
C PHE A 10 4.27 3.23 2.45
N HIS A 11 4.07 3.79 1.26
CA HIS A 11 4.71 3.34 0.02
C HIS A 11 5.75 4.36 -0.45
N GLU A 12 6.67 3.90 -1.28
CA GLU A 12 7.46 4.76 -2.17
C GLU A 12 6.80 4.84 -3.54
N CYS A 13 6.89 6.00 -4.19
CA CYS A 13 6.39 6.18 -5.55
C CYS A 13 7.51 6.71 -6.47
N PRO A 14 7.89 5.97 -7.53
CA PRO A 14 8.90 6.38 -8.49
C PRO A 14 8.33 7.26 -9.62
N MET A 15 7.01 7.47 -9.67
CA MET A 15 6.38 8.27 -10.72
C MET A 15 6.75 9.75 -10.59
N GLU A 16 6.80 10.42 -11.73
CA GLU A 16 7.05 11.85 -11.82
C GLU A 16 5.95 12.50 -12.64
N THR A 17 5.49 13.67 -12.20
CA THR A 17 4.61 14.52 -13.02
C THR A 17 5.48 15.37 -13.94
N PRO A 18 5.27 15.35 -15.27
CA PRO A 18 5.98 16.25 -16.17
C PRO A 18 5.73 17.72 -15.84
N ALA A 19 6.79 18.49 -15.61
CA ALA A 19 6.75 19.92 -15.29
C ALA A 19 8.03 20.63 -15.77
N VAL A 20 8.02 21.97 -15.76
CA VAL A 20 9.15 22.83 -16.19
C VAL A 20 9.57 23.71 -15.00
N PRO A 21 10.88 23.86 -14.69
CA PRO A 21 12.06 23.41 -15.43
C PRO A 21 12.47 21.94 -15.20
N ALA A 22 11.83 21.24 -14.26
CA ALA A 22 12.10 19.84 -13.97
C ALA A 22 10.79 19.11 -13.57
N PRO A 23 10.71 17.78 -13.75
CA PRO A 23 9.59 16.98 -13.27
C PRO A 23 9.40 17.08 -11.74
N ILE A 24 8.18 16.83 -11.28
CA ILE A 24 7.83 16.81 -9.84
C ILE A 24 7.77 15.35 -9.38
N PRO A 25 8.68 14.89 -8.49
CA PRO A 25 8.67 13.53 -7.96
C PRO A 25 7.48 13.27 -7.04
N HIS A 26 6.85 12.10 -7.16
CA HIS A 26 5.68 11.73 -6.35
C HIS A 26 6.01 11.29 -4.92
N VAL A 27 7.22 10.80 -4.66
CA VAL A 27 7.82 10.36 -3.37
C VAL A 27 7.07 9.32 -2.53
N GLY A 28 5.76 9.14 -2.70
CA GLY A 28 4.91 8.21 -1.96
C GLY A 28 4.23 8.83 -0.74
N GLY A 29 3.62 7.97 0.09
CA GLY A 29 2.79 8.38 1.22
C GLY A 29 1.99 7.22 1.82
N PRO A 30 1.18 7.47 2.86
CA PRO A 30 0.48 6.42 3.60
C PRO A 30 -0.69 5.80 2.81
N VAL A 31 -0.99 4.53 3.10
CA VAL A 31 -2.28 3.91 2.78
C VAL A 31 -3.39 4.63 3.55
N VAL A 32 -4.44 5.06 2.85
CA VAL A 32 -5.57 5.82 3.42
C VAL A 32 -6.91 5.10 3.32
N GLY A 33 -6.99 4.01 2.56
CA GLY A 33 -8.06 3.03 2.68
C GLY A 33 -8.90 2.80 1.43
N PRO A 34 -10.08 2.17 1.57
CA PRO A 34 -10.85 2.02 2.81
C PRO A 34 -10.25 1.07 3.87
N GLY A 35 -9.29 0.21 3.53
CA GLY A 35 -8.83 -0.86 4.42
C GLY A 35 -9.96 -1.85 4.71
N GLU A 36 -9.76 -2.79 5.64
CA GLU A 36 -10.84 -3.62 6.19
C GLU A 36 -11.06 -3.30 7.68
N PRO A 37 -12.05 -2.47 8.03
CA PRO A 37 -12.26 -1.99 9.40
C PRO A 37 -12.52 -3.09 10.44
N THR A 38 -12.98 -4.27 10.00
CA THR A 38 -13.27 -5.41 10.88
C THR A 38 -12.07 -6.32 11.13
N VAL A 39 -11.00 -6.18 10.34
CA VAL A 39 -9.77 -6.97 10.45
C VAL A 39 -8.64 -6.04 10.84
N LEU A 40 -8.28 -6.07 12.12
CA LEU A 40 -7.25 -5.21 12.68
C LEU A 40 -5.92 -5.94 12.78
N ILE A 41 -4.84 -5.30 12.34
CA ILE A 41 -3.46 -5.75 12.50
C ILE A 41 -2.73 -4.67 13.30
N GLY A 42 -2.18 -5.02 14.46
CA GLY A 42 -1.62 -4.04 15.40
C GLY A 42 -2.54 -2.84 15.67
N CYS A 43 -3.84 -3.11 15.85
CA CYS A 43 -4.89 -2.12 16.13
C CYS A 43 -5.23 -1.14 14.99
N LEU A 44 -4.76 -1.35 13.77
CA LEU A 44 -5.13 -0.57 12.59
C LEU A 44 -5.84 -1.46 11.56
N PRO A 45 -6.78 -0.93 10.76
CA PRO A 45 -7.42 -1.70 9.68
C PRO A 45 -6.39 -2.24 8.70
N ALA A 46 -6.54 -3.52 8.34
CA ALA A 46 -5.65 -4.20 7.40
C ALA A 46 -5.80 -3.61 5.98
N ALA A 47 -4.68 -3.42 5.29
CA ALA A 47 -4.65 -2.93 3.92
C ALA A 47 -4.78 -4.08 2.92
N ARG A 48 -5.33 -3.77 1.75
CA ARG A 48 -5.72 -4.75 0.73
C ARG A 48 -5.54 -4.17 -0.67
N VAL A 49 -5.49 -5.05 -1.67
CA VAL A 49 -5.55 -4.63 -3.08
C VAL A 49 -6.77 -3.76 -3.31
N GLY A 50 -6.56 -2.63 -3.99
CA GLY A 50 -7.55 -1.60 -4.26
C GLY A 50 -7.59 -0.47 -3.24
N ASP A 51 -6.92 -0.59 -2.09
CA ASP A 51 -6.80 0.54 -1.16
C ASP A 51 -5.97 1.67 -1.77
N MET A 52 -6.40 2.89 -1.51
CA MET A 52 -5.80 4.13 -1.97
C MET A 52 -4.61 4.53 -1.09
N LEU A 53 -3.61 5.16 -1.70
CA LEU A 53 -2.47 5.75 -1.01
C LEU A 53 -2.36 7.24 -1.36
N ILE A 54 -1.91 8.04 -0.40
CA ILE A 54 -1.51 9.43 -0.65
C ILE A 54 -0.22 9.43 -1.44
N CYS A 55 -0.13 10.29 -2.45
CA CYS A 55 1.06 10.50 -3.26
C CYS A 55 1.26 12.01 -3.52
N VAL A 56 2.49 12.47 -3.81
CA VAL A 56 2.73 13.84 -4.30
C VAL A 56 2.38 13.90 -5.80
N GLY A 57 1.09 13.78 -6.07
CA GLY A 57 0.50 13.56 -7.39
C GLY A 57 -0.98 13.20 -7.24
N PRO A 58 -1.62 12.60 -8.26
CA PRO A 58 -2.89 11.92 -8.05
C PRO A 58 -2.72 10.80 -6.99
N PRO A 59 -3.80 10.41 -6.28
CA PRO A 59 -3.76 9.26 -5.39
C PRO A 59 -3.31 7.98 -6.12
N ASP A 60 -2.49 7.17 -5.47
CA ASP A 60 -2.06 5.85 -5.95
C ASP A 60 -2.98 4.75 -5.40
N SER A 61 -2.83 3.51 -5.86
CA SER A 61 -3.59 2.34 -5.39
C SER A 61 -2.71 1.11 -5.27
N ILE A 62 -3.01 0.24 -4.30
CA ILE A 62 -2.34 -1.06 -4.16
C ILE A 62 -2.86 -1.99 -5.26
N VAL A 63 -1.96 -2.53 -6.11
CA VAL A 63 -2.36 -3.39 -7.25
C VAL A 63 -1.90 -4.84 -7.10
N LYS A 64 -1.05 -5.14 -6.12
CA LYS A 64 -0.61 -6.49 -5.79
C LYS A 64 -0.86 -6.79 -4.31
N GLY A 65 -1.11 -8.05 -4.00
CA GLY A 65 -1.30 -8.55 -2.65
C GLY A 65 -0.91 -10.03 -2.57
N SER A 66 -1.25 -10.68 -1.46
CA SER A 66 -1.16 -12.14 -1.31
C SER A 66 -2.04 -12.88 -2.32
N ALA A 67 -1.50 -13.94 -2.92
CA ALA A 67 -2.24 -14.82 -3.81
C ALA A 67 -3.18 -15.80 -3.08
N THR A 68 -2.99 -15.99 -1.77
CA THR A 68 -3.71 -17.02 -1.00
C THR A 68 -4.42 -16.50 0.24
N VAL A 69 -4.06 -15.32 0.73
CA VAL A 69 -4.68 -14.71 1.91
C VAL A 69 -5.56 -13.55 1.47
N LEU A 70 -6.85 -13.69 1.77
CA LEU A 70 -7.85 -12.66 1.49
C LEU A 70 -8.31 -12.02 2.81
N ILE A 71 -8.49 -10.70 2.79
CA ILE A 71 -9.06 -9.90 3.88
C ILE A 71 -10.29 -9.19 3.32
N GLY A 72 -11.46 -9.42 3.91
CA GLY A 72 -12.74 -8.90 3.38
C GLY A 72 -12.96 -9.26 1.90
N GLY A 73 -12.50 -10.43 1.47
CA GLY A 73 -12.63 -10.92 0.09
C GLY A 73 -11.58 -10.41 -0.91
N MET A 74 -10.71 -9.49 -0.51
CA MET A 74 -9.67 -8.92 -1.37
C MET A 74 -8.28 -9.43 -0.97
N PRO A 75 -7.32 -9.58 -1.90
CA PRO A 75 -5.93 -9.93 -1.58
C PRO A 75 -5.32 -9.02 -0.51
N ALA A 76 -4.74 -9.61 0.54
CA ALA A 76 -4.10 -8.87 1.63
C ALA A 76 -2.81 -8.19 1.15
N ALA A 77 -2.61 -6.91 1.51
CA ALA A 77 -1.41 -6.15 1.15
C ALA A 77 -0.28 -6.35 2.17
N ARG A 78 0.96 -6.26 1.69
CA ARG A 78 2.18 -6.56 2.47
C ARG A 78 3.33 -5.67 2.03
N ILE A 79 4.40 -5.63 2.83
CA ILE A 79 5.66 -5.00 2.41
C ILE A 79 6.12 -5.61 1.07
N GLY A 80 6.50 -4.73 0.14
CA GLY A 80 6.97 -5.07 -1.20
C GLY A 80 5.87 -5.32 -2.24
N ASP A 81 4.59 -5.29 -1.86
CA ASP A 81 3.50 -5.32 -2.83
C ASP A 81 3.47 -4.02 -3.64
N THR A 82 3.27 -4.16 -4.95
CA THR A 82 3.39 -3.06 -5.92
C THR A 82 2.15 -2.17 -5.94
N THR A 83 2.37 -0.90 -6.26
CA THR A 83 1.32 0.10 -6.45
C THR A 83 1.13 0.45 -7.94
N ALA A 84 0.04 1.12 -8.28
CA ALA A 84 -0.29 1.46 -9.67
C ALA A 84 0.72 2.43 -10.29
N HIS A 85 1.35 3.28 -9.48
CA HIS A 85 2.41 4.18 -9.94
C HIS A 85 3.78 3.49 -10.10
N GLY A 86 3.83 2.15 -9.98
CA GLY A 86 5.06 1.37 -10.10
C GLY A 86 5.91 1.34 -8.83
N GLY A 87 5.39 1.90 -7.74
CA GLY A 87 6.00 1.90 -6.42
C GLY A 87 5.77 0.61 -5.64
N SER A 88 6.15 0.62 -4.37
CA SER A 88 5.96 -0.51 -3.46
C SER A 88 5.69 -0.08 -2.03
N ILE A 89 4.95 -0.90 -1.28
CA ILE A 89 4.70 -0.68 0.14
C ILE A 89 6.00 -0.92 0.93
N LEU A 90 6.41 0.07 1.72
CA LEU A 90 7.66 0.08 2.48
C LEU A 90 7.50 -0.40 3.92
N LEU A 91 6.34 -0.19 4.53
CA LEU A 91 6.08 -0.46 5.95
C LEU A 91 4.94 -1.46 6.13
N GLY A 92 4.90 -2.05 7.32
CA GLY A 92 3.90 -3.03 7.73
C GLY A 92 4.02 -3.33 9.22
N ASP A 93 3.23 -4.28 9.71
CA ASP A 93 3.32 -4.78 11.07
C ASP A 93 4.28 -5.97 11.16
N PHE A 94 5.47 -5.74 11.70
CA PHE A 94 6.53 -6.75 11.83
C PHE A 94 6.20 -7.91 12.80
N THR A 95 5.03 -7.92 13.43
CA THR A 95 4.57 -9.04 14.25
C THR A 95 3.56 -9.94 13.53
N VAL A 96 3.07 -9.52 12.35
CA VAL A 96 2.08 -10.26 11.56
C VAL A 96 2.61 -10.47 10.14
N GLU A 97 2.95 -11.71 9.82
CA GLU A 97 3.47 -12.12 8.52
C GLU A 97 2.38 -12.75 7.66
N ILE A 98 2.25 -12.32 6.39
CA ILE A 98 1.27 -12.89 5.45
C ILE A 98 1.99 -13.62 4.31
N GLY A 99 1.76 -14.92 4.18
CA GLY A 99 2.29 -15.75 3.11
C GLY A 99 1.52 -15.67 1.79
N GLY A 100 1.94 -16.51 0.83
CA GLY A 100 1.40 -16.52 -0.55
C GLY A 100 1.80 -15.30 -1.34
#